data_AF-A0A4R6IIT2-F1
#
_entry.id   AF-A0A4R6IIT2-F1
#
_cell.length_a   1.000
_cell.length_b   1.000
_cell.length_c   1.000
_cell.angle_alpha   90.00
_cell.angle_beta   90.00
_cell.angle_gamma   90.00
#
_symmetry.space_group_name_H-M   'P 1'
#
loop_
_entity.id
_entity.type
_entity.pdbx_description
1 polymer ?
#
loop_
_entity_poly.entity_id
_entity_poly.type
_entity_poly.pdbx_seq_one_letter_code
_entity_poly.pdbx_strand_id
1 'polypeptide(L)' 'MTQRKLLIVIGLTAFFAGASAYIFNHFNPWIGIILGISTAITSITYLQNQFKKNEK' A
#
# COMPACT_ATOMS: atom_id res chain seq x y z
N MET A 1 -17.88 -9.07 8.03
CA MET A 1 -16.48 -8.95 8.53
C MET A 1 -15.63 -8.01 7.64
N THR A 2 -16.17 -6.85 7.23
CA THR A 2 -15.68 -6.19 5.99
C THR A 2 -14.90 -4.89 6.27
N GLN A 3 -15.27 -4.09 7.27
CA GLN A 3 -14.60 -2.82 7.57
C GLN A 3 -13.25 -2.94 8.27
N ARG A 4 -13.11 -3.83 9.27
CA ARG A 4 -11.83 -3.98 10.01
C ARG A 4 -10.66 -4.38 9.09
N LYS A 5 -10.91 -5.29 8.15
CA LYS A 5 -9.89 -5.72 7.18
C LYS A 5 -9.50 -4.56 6.25
N LEU A 6 -10.46 -3.77 5.79
CA LEU A 6 -10.21 -2.60 4.95
C LEU A 6 -9.36 -1.54 5.68
N LEU A 7 -9.71 -1.23 6.94
CA LEU A 7 -8.97 -0.26 7.77
C LEU A 7 -7.53 -0.71 8.04
N ILE A 8 -7.33 -2.01 8.29
CA ILE A 8 -5.98 -2.58 8.46
C ILE A 8 -5.15 -2.41 7.18
N VAL A 9 -5.74 -2.65 6.01
CA VAL A 9 -5.03 -2.46 4.73
C VAL A 9 -4.70 -1.00 4.47
N ILE A 10 -5.64 -0.08 4.69
CA ILE A 10 -5.40 1.36 4.54
C ILE A 10 -4.28 1.81 5.49
N GLY A 11 -4.31 1.37 6.75
CA GLY A 11 -3.28 1.68 7.73
C GLY A 11 -1.90 1.15 7.34
N LEU A 12 -1.83 -0.09 6.85
CA LEU A 12 -0.60 -0.69 6.33
C LEU A 12 -0.07 0.08 5.12
N THR A 13 -0.91 0.41 4.14
CA THR A 13 -0.51 1.18 2.97
C THR A 13 0.04 2.56 3.36
N ALA A 14 -0.61 3.26 4.30
CA ALA A 14 -0.14 4.55 4.80
C ALA A 14 1.22 4.44 5.52
N PHE A 15 1.40 3.39 6.33
CA PHE A 15 2.68 3.13 7.00
C PHE A 15 3.81 2.87 6.00
N PHE A 16 3.58 2.00 5.02
CA PHE A 16 4.57 1.68 3.99
C PHE A 16 4.88 2.87 3.08
N ALA A 17 3.89 3.71 2.75
CA ALA A 17 4.11 4.95 2.02
C ALA A 17 4.96 5.95 2.82
N GLY A 18 4.70 6.09 4.13
CA GLY A 18 5.52 6.91 5.02
C GLY A 18 6.95 6.39 5.15
N ALA A 19 7.13 5.07 5.30
CA ALA A 19 8.45 4.44 5.34
C ALA A 19 9.21 4.62 4.02
N SER A 20 8.53 4.48 2.87
CA SER A 20 9.08 4.75 1.55
C SER A 20 9.59 6.19 1.42
N ALA A 21 8.79 7.18 1.85
CA ALA A 21 9.18 8.59 1.83
C ALA A 21 10.36 8.88 2.78
N TYR A 22 10.39 8.24 3.95
CA TYR A 22 11.49 8.39 4.90
C TYR A 22 12.80 7.80 4.34
N ILE A 23 12.75 6.59 3.77
CA ILE A 23 13.91 5.94 3.13
C ILE A 23 14.39 6.74 1.92
N PHE A 24 13.44 7.28 1.15
CA PHE A 24 13.73 8.14 0.00
C PHE A 24 14.58 9.35 0.40
N ASN A 25 14.23 9.98 1.53
CA ASN A 25 14.84 11.24 1.97
C ASN A 25 16.10 11.05 2.82
N HIS A 26 16.21 9.99 3.63
CA HIS A 26 17.31 9.81 4.59
C HIS A 26 18.36 8.77 4.20
N PHE A 27 18.02 7.78 3.37
CA PHE A 27 18.91 6.65 3.07
C PHE A 27 19.29 6.58 1.60
N ASN A 28 18.34 6.19 0.76
CA ASN A 28 18.59 6.01 -0.66
C ASN A 28 17.28 6.24 -1.44
N PRO A 29 17.23 7.27 -2.30
CA PRO A 29 16.04 7.60 -3.07
C PRO A 29 15.57 6.44 -3.95
N TRP A 30 16.48 5.64 -4.50
CA TRP A 30 16.12 4.50 -5.35
C TRP A 30 15.39 3.40 -4.57
N ILE A 31 15.84 3.10 -3.35
CA ILE A 31 15.19 2.11 -2.48
C ILE A 31 13.82 2.61 -2.04
N GLY A 32 13.71 3.90 -1.70
CA GLY A 32 12.43 4.54 -1.37
C GLY A 32 11.42 4.46 -2.53
N ILE A 33 11.84 4.76 -3.76
CA ILE A 33 11.00 4.65 -4.96
C ILE A 33 10.52 3.21 -5.18
N ILE A 34 11.42 2.22 -5.09
CA ILE A 34 11.06 0.81 -5.29
C ILE A 34 10.01 0.37 -4.27
N LEU A 35 10.21 0.70 -2.99
CA LEU A 35 9.23 0.44 -1.92
C LEU A 35 7.89 1.12 -2.17
N GLY A 36 7.91 2.37 -2.65
CA GLY A 36 6.70 3.13 -2.98
C GLY A 36 5.91 2.48 -4.12
N ILE A 37 6.59 2.09 -5.20
CA ILE A 37 5.98 1.41 -6.34
C ILE A 37 5.40 0.05 -5.93
N SER A 38 6.15 -0.78 -5.19
CA SER A 38 5.64 -2.08 -4.70
C SER A 38 4.42 -1.93 -3.80
N THR A 39 4.40 -0.90 -2.96
CA THR A 39 3.24 -0.58 -2.09
C THR A 39 2.03 -0.14 -2.90
N ALA A 40 2.24 0.69 -3.94
CA ALA A 40 1.18 1.14 -4.83
C ALA A 40 0.56 -0.03 -5.63
N ILE A 41 1.39 -0.88 -6.23
CA ILE A 41 0.95 -2.06 -6.98
C ILE A 41 0.13 -2.98 -6.07
N THR A 42 0.66 -3.32 -4.89
CA THR A 42 -0.02 -4.19 -3.92
C THR A 42 -1.39 -3.62 -3.50
N SER A 43 -1.46 -2.31 -3.26
CA SER A 43 -2.70 -1.63 -2.88
C SER A 43 -3.74 -1.63 -4.01
N ILE A 44 -3.30 -1.39 -5.25
CA ILE A 44 -4.17 -1.44 -6.44
C ILE A 44 -4.68 -2.86 -6.66
N THR A 45 -3.82 -3.88 -6.62
CA THR A 45 -4.22 -5.28 -6.77
C THR A 45 -5.20 -5.71 -5.68
N TYR A 46 -4.96 -5.28 -4.43
CA TYR A 46 -5.87 -5.54 -3.32
C TYR A 46 -7.25 -4.90 -3.56
N LEU A 47 -7.29 -3.62 -3.97
CA LEU A 47 -8.53 -2.92 -4.28
C LEU A 47 -9.27 -3.61 -5.43
N GLN A 48 -8.58 -3.95 -6.53
CA GLN A 48 -9.18 -4.68 -7.65
C GLN A 48 -9.82 -6.01 -7.23
N ASN A 49 -9.14 -6.77 -6.36
CA ASN A 49 -9.68 -8.02 -5.81
C ASN A 49 -10.89 -7.78 -4.90
N GLN A 50 -10.91 -6.69 -4.12
CA GLN A 50 -12.09 -6.33 -3.33
C GLN A 50 -13.26 -5.88 -4.19
N PHE A 51 -13.03 -5.11 -5.26
CA PHE A 51 -14.07 -4.71 -6.21
C PHE A 51 -14.66 -5.93 -6.93
N LYS A 52 -13.82 -6.81 -7.50
CA LYS A 52 -14.28 -8.07 -8.11
C LYS A 52 -15.06 -8.97 -7.14
N LYS A 53 -14.71 -8.95 -5.86
CA LYS A 53 -15.38 -9.75 -4.83
C LYS A 53 -16.74 -9.17 -4.43
N ASN A 54 -16.95 -7.86 -4.57
CA ASN A 54 -18.23 -7.20 -4.28
C ASN A 54 -19.17 -7.16 -5.49
N GLU A 55 -18.72 -7.53 -6.70
CA GLU A 55 -19.55 -7.66 -7.92
C GLU A 55 -20.24 -9.04 -8.08
N LYS A 56 -19.94 -10.02 -7.22
CA LYS A 56 -20.58 -11.34 -7.17
C LYS A 56 -21.49 -11.47 -5.95
#